data_AF-A0A3C1UFD0-F1
#
_entry.id   AF-A0A3C1UFD0-F1
#
_cell.length_a   1.000
_cell.length_b   1.000
_cell.length_c   1.000
_cell.angle_alpha   90.00
_cell.angle_beta   90.00
_cell.angle_gamma   90.00
#
_symmetry.space_group_name_H-M   'P 1'
#
loop_
_entity.id
_entity.type
_entity.pdbx_description
1 polymer ?
#
loop_
_entity_poly.entity_id
_entity_poly.type
_entity_poly.pdbx_seq_one_letter_code
_entity_poly.pdbx_strand_id
1 'polypeptide(L)'
;IITDGYENASREFSAKAIKALIEAYKQEGWMFAYIGADHDVESVAFNLSIDNTMTWEKTEEGTEKMAKIVNESRMKWADNVHYCMAPTPEERAEMKRRISKNFFKS
;
A
#
# COMPACT_ATOMS: atom_id res chain seq x y z
N ILE A 1 -4.62 2.56 6.23
CA ILE A 1 -5.96 3.19 6.19
C ILE A 1 -6.88 2.16 5.55
N ILE A 2 -7.99 1.80 6.19
CA ILE A 2 -9.00 0.88 5.62
C ILE A 2 -10.24 1.73 5.42
N THR A 3 -10.71 1.82 4.18
CA THR A 3 -11.94 2.53 3.80
C THR A 3 -12.91 1.51 3.22
N ASP A 4 -14.21 1.73 3.37
CA ASP A 4 -15.27 0.84 2.91
C ASP A 4 -15.51 0.84 1.39
N GLY A 5 -14.73 1.63 0.64
CA GLY A 5 -14.77 1.70 -0.83
C GLY A 5 -15.96 2.48 -1.40
N TYR A 6 -16.94 2.86 -0.57
CA TYR A 6 -18.08 3.69 -0.97
C TYR A 6 -17.77 5.20 -0.87
N GLU A 7 -16.81 5.58 -0.03
CA GLU A 7 -16.58 6.97 0.38
C GLU A 7 -15.69 7.85 -0.52
N ASN A 8 -15.14 7.37 -1.65
CA ASN A 8 -14.31 8.24 -2.50
C ASN A 8 -15.11 9.24 -3.37
N ALA A 9 -16.23 9.74 -2.86
CA ALA A 9 -17.02 10.84 -3.40
C ALA A 9 -16.57 12.22 -2.87
N SER A 10 -15.44 12.31 -2.16
CA SER A 10 -14.87 13.57 -1.69
C SER A 10 -14.26 14.34 -2.87
N ARG A 11 -14.85 15.49 -3.19
CA ARG A 11 -14.42 16.38 -4.28
C ARG A 11 -13.25 17.30 -3.89
N GLU A 12 -12.64 17.10 -2.73
CA GLU A 12 -11.70 18.06 -2.13
C GLU A 12 -10.23 17.82 -2.50
N PHE A 13 -9.85 16.60 -2.93
CA PHE A 13 -8.48 16.32 -3.36
C PHE A 13 -8.46 15.74 -4.76
N SER A 14 -7.97 16.52 -5.73
CA SER A 14 -7.73 16.02 -7.09
C SER A 14 -6.77 14.83 -7.06
N ALA A 15 -6.90 13.88 -8.00
CA ALA A 15 -5.99 12.75 -8.13
C ALA A 15 -4.51 13.19 -8.16
N LYS A 16 -4.22 14.36 -8.74
CA LYS A 16 -2.89 14.97 -8.76
C LYS A 16 -2.39 15.34 -7.35
N ALA A 17 -3.25 15.89 -6.51
CA ALA A 17 -2.90 16.25 -5.13
C ALA A 17 -2.64 15.00 -4.28
N ILE A 18 -3.49 13.98 -4.41
CA ILE A 18 -3.32 12.70 -3.71
C ILE A 18 -2.03 12.01 -4.16
N LYS A 19 -1.76 11.98 -5.47
CA LYS A 19 -0.52 11.45 -6.02
C LYS A 19 0.71 12.14 -5.42
N ALA A 20 0.72 13.47 -5.37
CA ALA A 20 1.82 14.24 -4.80
C ALA A 20 2.04 13.94 -3.31
N LEU A 21 0.96 13.77 -2.54
CA LEU A 21 1.03 13.38 -1.13
C LEU A 21 1.60 11.96 -0.96
N ILE A 22 1.12 11.01 -1.77
CA ILE A 22 1.62 9.63 -1.76
C ILE A 22 3.12 9.61 -2.09
N GLU A 23 3.55 10.35 -3.11
CA GLU A 23 4.96 10.45 -3.48
C GLU A 23 5.80 11.06 -2.36
N ALA A 24 5.34 12.12 -1.69
CA ALA A 24 6.01 12.73 -0.55
C ALA A 24 6.17 11.74 0.62
N TYR A 25 5.08 11.09 1.04
CA TYR A 25 5.13 10.11 2.13
C TYR A 25 5.93 8.85 1.77
N LYS A 26 5.94 8.43 0.50
CA LYS A 26 6.86 7.37 0.04
C LYS A 26 8.30 7.77 0.28
N GLN A 27 8.70 9.04 0.10
CA GLN A 27 10.06 9.50 0.41
C GLN A 27 10.40 9.41 1.89
N GLU A 28 9.42 9.56 2.78
CA GLU A 28 9.57 9.39 4.23
C GLU A 28 9.55 7.92 4.67
N GLY A 29 9.40 6.97 3.73
CA GLY A 29 9.40 5.54 4.01
C GLY A 29 8.03 4.96 4.34
N TRP A 30 6.93 5.67 4.03
CA TRP A 30 5.59 5.09 4.12
C TRP A 30 5.38 3.99 3.08
N MET A 31 4.62 2.97 3.47
CA MET A 31 4.19 1.88 2.59
C MET A 31 2.73 2.12 2.23
N PHE A 32 2.45 2.21 0.91
CA PHE A 32 1.10 2.28 0.37
C PHE A 32 0.80 0.99 -0.38
N ALA A 33 -0.39 0.46 -0.14
CA ALA A 33 -0.96 -0.68 -0.86
C ALA A 33 -2.41 -0.36 -1.20
N TYR A 34 -2.80 -0.63 -2.44
CA TYR A 34 -4.17 -0.45 -2.93
C TYR A 34 -4.80 -1.83 -3.17
N ILE A 35 -5.80 -2.15 -2.36
CA ILE A 35 -6.51 -3.43 -2.42
C ILE A 35 -7.94 -3.14 -2.83
N GLY A 36 -8.38 -3.65 -3.96
CA GLY A 36 -9.74 -3.49 -4.43
C GLY A 36 -10.29 -4.79 -4.96
N ALA A 37 -11.59 -4.86 -5.10
CA ALA A 37 -12.23 -6.02 -5.71
C ALA A 37 -12.91 -5.68 -7.04
N ASP A 38 -12.32 -4.72 -7.74
CA ASP A 38 -12.77 -4.19 -9.02
C ASP A 38 -11.67 -4.38 -10.07
N HIS A 39 -12.05 -4.56 -11.34
CA HIS A 39 -11.10 -4.77 -12.43
C HIS A 39 -10.22 -3.54 -12.74
N ASP A 40 -10.56 -2.36 -12.19
CA ASP A 40 -9.82 -1.09 -12.42
C ASP A 40 -8.76 -0.78 -11.34
N VAL A 41 -8.47 -1.74 -10.45
CA VAL A 41 -7.49 -1.61 -9.36
C VAL A 41 -6.13 -1.09 -9.86
N GLU A 42 -5.63 -1.61 -10.97
CA GLU A 42 -4.33 -1.22 -11.51
C GLU A 42 -4.31 0.22 -12.02
N SER A 43 -5.35 0.64 -12.75
CA SER A 43 -5.48 2.00 -13.30
C SER A 43 -5.58 3.05 -12.19
N VAL A 44 -6.42 2.79 -11.18
CA VAL A 44 -6.59 3.71 -10.05
C VAL A 44 -5.30 3.81 -9.25
N ALA A 45 -4.65 2.68 -8.95
CA ALA A 45 -3.39 2.67 -8.22
C ALA A 45 -2.27 3.37 -9.00
N PHE A 46 -2.19 3.16 -10.32
CA PHE A 46 -1.25 3.84 -11.20
C PHE A 46 -1.43 5.37 -11.17
N ASN A 47 -2.68 5.84 -11.27
CA ASN A 47 -3.00 7.27 -11.19
C ASN A 47 -2.62 7.91 -9.85
N LEU A 48 -2.52 7.10 -8.79
CA LEU A 48 -2.14 7.52 -7.44
C LEU A 48 -0.67 7.26 -7.09
N SER A 49 0.17 6.74 -8.02
CA SER A 49 1.56 6.34 -7.75
C SER A 49 1.72 5.24 -6.68
N ILE A 50 0.76 4.31 -6.60
CA ILE A 50 0.80 3.15 -5.71
C ILE A 50 1.24 1.91 -6.49
N ASP A 51 2.39 1.34 -6.12
CA ASP A 51 2.98 0.20 -6.83
C ASP A 51 2.49 -1.16 -6.30
N ASN A 52 2.09 -1.21 -5.04
CA ASN A 52 1.62 -2.44 -4.40
C ASN A 52 0.10 -2.54 -4.57
N THR A 53 -0.33 -3.36 -5.52
CA THR A 53 -1.75 -3.60 -5.79
C THR A 53 -2.15 -5.03 -5.47
N MET A 54 -3.41 -5.22 -5.11
CA MET A 54 -4.02 -6.53 -4.99
C MET A 54 -5.47 -6.44 -5.44
N THR A 55 -5.84 -7.34 -6.34
CA THR A 55 -7.25 -7.56 -6.71
C THR A 55 -7.76 -8.78 -5.96
N TRP A 56 -8.98 -8.71 -5.47
CA TRP A 56 -9.67 -9.85 -4.85
C TRP A 56 -11.10 -9.99 -5.37
N GLU A 57 -11.72 -11.14 -5.16
CA GLU A 57 -13.11 -11.38 -5.58
C GLU A 57 -14.06 -11.09 -4.41
N LYS A 58 -15.14 -10.31 -4.62
CA LYS A 58 -16.15 -9.94 -3.59
C LYS A 58 -17.02 -11.13 -3.14
N THR A 59 -16.40 -12.24 -2.76
CA THR A 59 -16.98 -13.46 -2.20
C THR A 59 -16.44 -13.68 -0.79
N GLU A 60 -17.09 -14.54 -0.02
CA GLU A 60 -16.61 -14.92 1.33
C GLU A 60 -15.20 -15.52 1.26
N GLU A 61 -14.99 -16.50 0.37
CA GLU A 61 -13.69 -17.12 0.13
C GLU A 61 -12.63 -16.10 -0.36
N GLY A 62 -13.02 -15.17 -1.24
CA GLY A 62 -12.13 -14.11 -1.72
C GLY A 62 -11.74 -13.13 -0.60
N THR A 63 -12.66 -12.82 0.29
CA THR A 63 -12.41 -11.95 1.47
C THR A 63 -11.40 -12.62 2.40
N GLU A 64 -11.58 -13.91 2.69
CA GLU A 64 -10.67 -14.67 3.54
C GLU A 64 -9.26 -14.76 2.94
N LYS A 65 -9.16 -15.06 1.65
CA LYS A 65 -7.88 -15.10 0.92
C LYS A 65 -7.18 -13.74 0.97
N MET A 66 -7.90 -12.66 0.66
CA MET A 66 -7.35 -11.31 0.72
C MET A 66 -6.84 -10.97 2.12
N ALA A 67 -7.66 -11.21 3.15
CA ALA A 67 -7.29 -10.93 4.53
C ALA A 67 -6.03 -11.71 4.95
N LYS A 68 -5.93 -12.99 4.56
CA LYS A 68 -4.74 -13.82 4.81
C LYS A 68 -3.49 -13.22 4.18
N ILE A 69 -3.50 -12.92 2.88
CA ILE A 69 -2.32 -12.40 2.18
C ILE A 69 -1.92 -11.04 2.76
N VAL A 70 -2.88 -10.16 3.04
CA VAL A 70 -2.61 -8.85 3.65
C VAL A 70 -1.97 -9.01 5.03
N ASN A 71 -2.49 -9.90 5.87
CA ASN A 71 -1.93 -10.14 7.19
C ASN A 71 -0.51 -10.71 7.12
N GLU A 72 -0.27 -11.71 6.27
CA GLU A 72 1.07 -12.30 6.07
C GLU A 72 2.07 -11.25 5.54
N SER A 73 1.66 -10.44 4.57
CA SER A 73 2.47 -9.36 4.00
C SER A 73 2.81 -8.29 5.05
N ARG A 74 1.85 -7.92 5.89
CA ARG A 74 2.04 -6.96 6.98
C ARG A 74 3.01 -7.50 8.04
N MET A 75 2.89 -8.76 8.44
CA MET A 75 3.80 -9.39 9.41
C MET A 75 5.23 -9.43 8.87
N LYS A 76 5.41 -9.94 7.64
CA LYS A 76 6.72 -9.98 6.96
C LYS A 76 7.34 -8.60 6.82
N TRP A 77 6.56 -7.59 6.44
CA TRP A 77 7.04 -6.21 6.35
C TRP A 77 7.45 -5.67 7.72
N ALA A 78 6.64 -5.90 8.76
CA ALA A 78 6.94 -5.45 10.12
C ALA A 78 8.23 -6.08 10.65
N ASP A 79 8.42 -7.38 10.44
CA ASP A 79 9.64 -8.09 10.84
C ASP A 79 10.86 -7.52 10.11
N ASN A 80 10.79 -7.38 8.78
CA ASN A 80 11.89 -6.84 7.99
C ASN A 80 12.24 -5.40 8.40
N VAL A 81 11.25 -4.58 8.74
CA VAL A 81 11.48 -3.22 9.23
C VAL A 81 12.04 -3.23 10.66
N HIS A 82 11.59 -4.15 11.52
CA HIS A 82 12.03 -4.27 12.91
C HIS A 82 13.51 -4.68 13.03
N TYR A 83 13.94 -5.66 12.25
CA TYR A 83 15.33 -6.15 12.26
C TYR A 83 16.31 -5.22 11.55
N CYS A 84 15.85 -4.22 10.81
CA CYS A 84 16.71 -3.27 10.12
C CYS A 84 17.14 -2.12 11.06
N MET A 85 18.34 -2.25 11.63
CA MET A 85 18.98 -1.18 12.40
C MET A 85 19.66 -0.18 11.46
N ALA A 86 18.97 0.91 11.08
CA ALA A 86 19.63 2.09 10.50
C ALA A 86 19.82 3.19 11.54
N PRO A 87 21.04 3.79 11.60
CA PRO A 87 21.35 4.81 12.58
C PRO A 87 20.62 6.13 12.30
N THR A 88 20.42 6.51 11.04
CA THR A 88 19.79 7.79 10.67
C THR A 88 18.33 7.66 10.22
N PRO A 89 17.50 8.71 10.38
CA PRO A 89 16.15 8.76 9.80
C PRO A 89 16.11 8.54 8.29
N GLU A 90 17.08 9.08 7.54
CA GLU A 90 17.16 9.01 6.08
C GLU A 90 17.44 7.58 5.61
N GLU A 91 18.40 6.89 6.24
CA GLU A 91 18.68 5.48 5.95
C GLU A 91 17.51 4.58 6.34
N ARG A 92 16.81 4.89 7.45
CA ARG A 92 15.57 4.19 7.83
C ARG A 92 14.48 4.37 6.77
N ALA A 93 14.29 5.59 6.27
CA ALA A 93 13.30 5.87 5.22
C ALA A 93 13.66 5.13 3.92
N GLU A 94 14.93 5.16 3.51
CA GLU A 94 15.40 4.44 2.32
C GLU A 94 15.22 2.93 2.44
N MET A 95 15.56 2.34 3.58
CA MET A 95 15.35 0.92 3.80
C MET A 95 13.88 0.55 3.81
N LYS A 96 13.04 1.33 4.49
CA LYS A 96 11.58 1.14 4.44
C LYS A 96 11.07 1.19 3.00
N ARG A 97 11.51 2.15 2.19
CA ARG A 97 11.18 2.20 0.75
C ARG A 97 11.59 0.90 0.04
N ARG A 98 12.79 0.39 0.29
CA ARG A 98 13.30 -0.83 -0.35
C ARG A 98 12.51 -2.08 0.05
N ILE A 99 12.20 -2.24 1.34
CA ILE A 99 11.38 -3.35 1.86
C ILE A 99 9.96 -3.28 1.28
N SER A 100 9.38 -2.08 1.24
CA SER A 100 8.02 -1.82 0.74
C SER A 100 7.82 -2.13 -0.75
N LYS A 101 8.88 -2.20 -1.58
CA LYS A 101 8.77 -2.55 -3.02
C LYS A 101 8.26 -3.98 -3.25
N ASN A 102 8.43 -4.86 -2.27
CA ASN A 102 8.05 -6.26 -2.35
C ASN A 102 6.90 -6.59 -1.39
N PHE A 103 6.05 -5.61 -1.05
CA PHE A 103 5.04 -5.79 0.00
C PHE A 103 4.11 -6.99 -0.27
N PHE A 104 3.61 -7.14 -1.49
CA PHE A 104 2.81 -8.30 -1.91
C PHE A 104 3.61 -9.37 -2.68
N LYS A 105 4.93 -9.22 -2.83
CA LYS A 105 5.76 -10.17 -3.56
C LYS A 105 6.43 -11.13 -2.58
N SER A 106 6.05 -12.40 -2.70
CA SER A 106 6.55 -13.54 -1.92
C SER A 106 8.05 -13.71 -2.06
#